data_AF-A0A4W4DQV2-F1
#
_entry.id   AF-A0A4W4DQV2-F1
#
_cell.length_a   1.000
_cell.length_b   1.000
_cell.length_c   1.000
_cell.angle_alpha   90.00
_cell.angle_beta   90.00
_cell.angle_gamma   90.00
#
_symmetry.space_group_name_H-M   'P 1'
#
loop_
_entity.id
_entity.type
_entity.pdbx_description
1 polymer ?
#
loop_
_entity_poly.entity_id
_entity_poly.type
_entity_poly.pdbx_seq_one_letter_code
_entity_poly.pdbx_strand_id
1 'polypeptide(L)'
;MTAMKTDSEDSIESIRPSNLQAFANSSTLHGMSHIFAYGHMTFRRFLWTLSFLGSLGLLLLVCMDRVAYYFEFPHVTKLDEVAAPNLTFPAITFCNLNEFRFSKMTKNDLYHVGELLALLNENYQIANPHLAEPQILASLKEKANFVNFKPKQFNMTDFYNRTGHDISDMLLQCTFRGEDCFHFNFSTIYTRYGKCYTFNSGLDGNPLLTTLKGGTGNGLEIMLDIQQDEYLPVWGDTDETSYEAGIKVQIHSQDEPPFIDQLGFGVAPGFQTFVSCQQQRLQYLPPPWGDCRSAPLETDYFPTYSITACRIECETRYLLETCNCRMVHMPGTSTVCTPEQYKECADPALDYLVEKDSKYCVCLTPCNMTRYGKELSMVKIPSKASAKYLAKKFNKTEQYIGDNILVLDIFFEALNYEKIEQKKAYEVAGLLGDIGGQMGLFIGASVLTILEIFDYLYEVFKDKVLNNYVRKDRSRRSTSDNLVTELLLIPACTCFW
;
A
#
# COMPACT_ATOMS: atom_id res chain seq x y z
N MET A 1 100.68 36.76 -37.37
CA MET A 1 99.66 37.11 -38.38
C MET A 1 98.32 37.18 -37.66
N THR A 2 97.85 38.40 -37.42
CA THR A 2 96.45 38.90 -37.43
C THR A 2 95.34 37.89 -37.76
N ALA A 3 94.09 37.92 -37.26
CA ALA A 3 93.28 38.74 -36.33
C ALA A 3 91.91 37.95 -36.22
N MET A 4 91.31 37.73 -35.05
CA MET A 4 90.28 38.54 -34.35
C MET A 4 88.80 38.35 -34.81
N LYS A 5 87.94 37.94 -33.84
CA LYS A 5 86.46 38.10 -33.69
C LYS A 5 85.53 37.36 -34.68
N THR A 6 84.35 36.83 -34.29
CA THR A 6 83.35 37.38 -33.35
C THR A 6 82.42 36.28 -32.78
N ASP A 7 82.05 36.43 -31.51
CA ASP A 7 80.95 35.76 -30.82
C ASP A 7 79.56 36.28 -31.25
N SER A 8 78.53 35.50 -30.86
CA SER A 8 77.16 35.86 -30.46
C SER A 8 76.00 35.89 -31.48
N GLU A 9 74.84 35.44 -30.95
CA GLU A 9 73.44 35.51 -31.44
C GLU A 9 72.99 34.35 -32.36
N ASP A 10 72.02 33.49 -32.06
CA ASP A 10 71.09 33.36 -30.94
C ASP A 10 70.56 31.91 -30.91
N SER A 11 70.90 31.19 -29.83
CA SER A 11 70.04 30.16 -29.29
C SER A 11 68.80 30.86 -28.71
N ILE A 12 67.64 30.72 -29.35
CA ILE A 12 66.27 30.67 -28.79
C ILE A 12 65.37 30.40 -30.00
N GLU A 13 65.30 29.16 -30.46
CA GLU A 13 64.08 28.71 -31.13
C GLU A 13 63.11 28.37 -29.99
N SER A 14 62.44 29.41 -29.50
CA SER A 14 61.48 29.34 -28.42
C SER A 14 60.44 28.28 -28.78
N ILE A 15 60.43 27.23 -27.96
CA ILE A 15 59.38 26.22 -27.83
C ILE A 15 58.03 26.94 -27.87
N ARG A 16 57.37 26.98 -29.05
CA ARG A 16 55.95 27.32 -29.06
C ARG A 16 55.25 26.19 -28.32
N PRO A 17 54.53 26.46 -27.21
CA PRO A 17 53.71 25.46 -26.55
C PRO A 17 52.82 24.79 -27.59
N SER A 18 52.67 23.48 -27.55
CA SER A 18 51.51 22.89 -28.21
C SER A 18 50.24 23.48 -27.58
N ASN A 19 49.14 23.66 -28.33
CA ASN A 19 47.88 24.20 -27.79
C ASN A 19 47.43 23.47 -26.52
N LEU A 20 47.77 22.18 -26.40
CA LEU A 20 47.53 21.35 -25.22
C LEU A 20 48.40 21.72 -24.00
N GLN A 21 49.67 22.07 -24.20
CA GLN A 21 50.55 22.51 -23.11
C GLN A 21 50.15 23.90 -22.59
N ALA A 22 49.68 24.78 -23.47
CA ALA A 22 49.14 26.07 -23.05
C ALA A 22 47.88 25.89 -22.19
N PHE A 23 46.92 25.09 -22.67
CA PHE A 23 45.70 24.76 -21.95
C PHE A 23 45.96 24.06 -20.61
N ALA A 24 46.83 23.05 -20.59
CA ALA A 24 47.14 22.29 -19.38
C ALA A 24 47.77 23.13 -18.26
N ASN A 25 48.42 24.25 -18.60
CA ASN A 25 48.99 25.18 -17.63
C ASN A 25 48.00 26.24 -17.14
N SER A 26 46.95 26.54 -17.89
CA SER A 26 45.86 27.43 -17.47
C SER A 26 44.67 26.70 -16.85
N SER A 27 44.61 25.37 -17.00
CA SER A 27 43.49 24.55 -16.55
C SER A 27 43.37 24.48 -15.03
N THR A 28 42.13 24.38 -14.57
CA THR A 28 41.78 24.16 -13.16
C THR A 28 41.99 22.71 -12.69
N LEU A 29 42.34 21.77 -13.57
CA LEU A 29 42.63 20.37 -13.21
C LEU A 29 43.94 20.23 -12.43
N HIS A 30 43.85 19.71 -11.21
CA HIS A 30 45.05 19.43 -10.42
C HIS A 30 45.92 18.34 -11.08
N GLY A 31 47.22 18.58 -11.14
CA GLY A 31 48.20 17.66 -11.72
C GLY A 31 48.43 17.80 -13.23
N MET A 32 47.52 18.45 -13.97
CA MET A 32 47.65 18.58 -15.43
C MET A 32 48.82 19.48 -15.84
N SER A 33 49.06 20.58 -15.11
CA SER A 33 50.22 21.46 -15.30
C SER A 33 51.56 20.79 -15.02
N HIS A 34 51.60 19.81 -14.12
CA HIS A 34 52.82 19.04 -13.81
C HIS A 34 53.12 17.95 -14.85
N ILE A 35 52.10 17.40 -15.48
CA ILE A 35 52.21 16.41 -16.57
C ILE A 35 52.70 17.08 -17.86
N PHE A 36 52.12 18.23 -18.22
CA PHE A 36 52.39 18.95 -19.47
C PHE A 36 53.33 20.16 -19.32
N ALA A 37 54.19 20.15 -18.30
CA ALA A 37 55.19 21.19 -18.10
C ALA A 37 56.10 21.38 -19.36
N TYR A 38 56.69 22.57 -19.52
CA TYR A 38 57.63 22.84 -20.61
C TYR A 38 58.94 22.04 -20.46
N GLY A 39 59.48 21.50 -21.56
CA GLY A 39 60.77 20.78 -21.60
C GLY A 39 60.69 19.25 -21.81
N HIS A 40 61.82 18.56 -21.67
CA HIS A 40 61.96 17.11 -21.93
C HIS A 40 61.22 16.22 -20.91
N MET A 41 60.95 14.97 -21.30
CA MET A 41 60.32 13.96 -20.45
C MET A 41 61.22 13.60 -19.27
N THR A 42 60.71 13.77 -18.05
CA THR A 42 61.44 13.49 -16.80
C THR A 42 60.74 12.40 -16.00
N PHE A 43 61.50 11.70 -15.13
CA PHE A 43 60.94 10.73 -14.17
C PHE A 43 59.83 11.34 -13.29
N ARG A 44 59.95 12.64 -12.97
CA ARG A 44 58.92 13.40 -12.26
C ARG A 44 57.59 13.43 -13.01
N ARG A 45 57.60 13.62 -14.33
CA ARG A 45 56.37 13.60 -15.16
C ARG A 45 55.75 12.23 -15.17
N PHE A 46 56.56 11.17 -15.27
CA PHE A 46 56.05 9.80 -15.21
C PHE A 46 55.29 9.52 -13.90
N LEU A 47 55.85 9.93 -12.75
CA LEU A 47 55.17 9.80 -11.46
C LEU A 47 53.85 10.59 -11.39
N TRP A 48 53.84 11.86 -11.82
CA TRP A 48 52.61 12.66 -11.86
C TRP A 48 51.55 12.07 -12.80
N THR A 49 51.94 11.54 -13.95
CA THR A 49 51.02 10.84 -14.86
C THR A 49 50.43 9.59 -14.21
N LEU A 50 51.25 8.78 -13.53
CA LEU A 50 50.77 7.58 -12.83
C LEU A 50 49.82 7.93 -11.69
N SER A 51 50.16 8.93 -10.87
CA SER A 51 49.31 9.40 -9.77
C SER A 51 47.99 10.00 -10.28
N PHE A 52 48.03 10.80 -11.35
CA PHE A 52 46.82 11.37 -11.95
C PHE A 52 45.91 10.29 -12.55
N LEU A 53 46.48 9.33 -13.29
CA LEU A 53 45.71 8.21 -13.83
C LEU A 53 45.15 7.30 -12.74
N GLY A 54 45.90 7.06 -11.67
CA GLY A 54 45.43 6.33 -10.49
C GLY A 54 44.29 7.05 -9.78
N SER A 55 44.41 8.37 -9.59
CA SER A 55 43.38 9.21 -8.98
C SER A 55 42.11 9.26 -9.83
N LEU A 56 42.25 9.43 -11.16
CA LEU A 56 41.14 9.37 -12.10
C LEU A 56 40.47 7.99 -12.12
N GLY A 57 41.26 6.91 -12.07
CA GLY A 57 40.74 5.54 -12.00
C GLY A 57 39.91 5.29 -10.74
N LEU A 58 40.40 5.72 -9.58
CA LEU A 58 39.66 5.63 -8.32
C LEU A 58 38.39 6.49 -8.32
N LEU A 59 38.47 7.71 -8.83
CA LEU A 59 37.31 8.60 -8.99
C LEU A 59 36.23 7.93 -9.84
N LEU A 60 36.59 7.36 -11.00
CA LEU A 60 35.64 6.68 -11.87
C LEU A 60 34.99 5.47 -11.17
N LEU A 61 35.77 4.67 -10.45
CA LEU A 61 35.24 3.51 -9.71
C LEU A 61 34.24 3.94 -8.63
N VAL A 62 34.59 4.94 -7.81
CA VAL A 62 33.70 5.43 -6.75
C VAL A 62 32.45 6.10 -7.31
N CYS A 63 32.59 6.90 -8.38
CA CYS A 63 31.44 7.50 -9.04
C CYS A 63 30.52 6.45 -9.66
N MET A 64 31.07 5.42 -10.32
CA MET A 64 30.26 4.31 -10.85
C MET A 64 29.51 3.57 -9.75
N ASP A 65 30.16 3.31 -8.62
CA ASP A 65 29.55 2.67 -7.46
C ASP A 65 28.39 3.52 -6.87
N ARG A 66 28.59 4.83 -6.69
CA ARG A 66 27.52 5.73 -6.20
C ARG A 66 26.36 5.86 -7.18
N VAL A 67 26.63 5.88 -8.49
CA VAL A 67 25.60 5.88 -9.53
C VAL A 67 24.84 4.55 -9.55
N ALA A 68 25.53 3.42 -9.44
CA ALA A 68 24.89 2.10 -9.35
C ALA A 68 23.99 2.02 -8.12
N TYR A 69 24.48 2.41 -6.95
CA TYR A 69 23.71 2.46 -5.70
C TYR A 69 22.48 3.37 -5.80
N TYR A 70 22.58 4.50 -6.51
CA TYR A 70 21.43 5.36 -6.77
C TYR A 70 20.33 4.65 -7.59
N PHE A 71 20.73 3.87 -8.61
CA PHE A 71 19.80 3.11 -9.44
C PHE A 71 19.26 1.83 -8.79
N GLU A 72 19.75 1.45 -7.60
CA GLU A 72 19.11 0.45 -6.74
C GLU A 72 17.88 1.01 -6.00
N PHE A 73 17.66 2.34 -6.05
CA PHE A 73 16.55 3.04 -5.38
C PHE A 73 16.37 2.69 -3.88
N PRO A 74 17.44 2.75 -3.06
CA PRO A 74 17.37 2.33 -1.67
C PRO A 74 16.44 3.22 -0.84
N HIS A 75 15.72 2.61 0.10
CA HIS A 75 14.89 3.29 1.09
C HIS A 75 15.14 2.74 2.50
N VAL A 76 14.84 3.56 3.50
CA VAL A 76 14.93 3.21 4.92
C VAL A 76 13.59 3.46 5.60
N THR A 77 13.27 2.68 6.61
CA THR A 77 12.06 2.87 7.41
C THR A 77 12.38 3.71 8.64
N LYS A 78 11.60 4.77 8.85
CA LYS A 78 11.63 5.59 10.06
C LYS A 78 10.40 5.26 10.90
N LEU A 79 10.63 4.99 12.18
CA LEU A 79 9.60 4.69 13.17
C LEU A 79 9.62 5.81 14.22
N ASP A 80 8.50 6.50 14.35
CA ASP A 80 8.30 7.55 15.35
C ASP A 80 7.04 7.24 16.17
N GLU A 81 7.11 7.42 17.48
CA GLU A 81 5.93 7.39 18.34
C GLU A 81 5.52 8.82 18.66
N VAL A 82 4.34 9.24 18.18
CA VAL A 82 3.90 10.63 18.25
C VAL A 82 2.73 10.73 19.21
N ALA A 83 2.90 11.52 20.27
CA ALA A 83 1.81 11.87 21.18
C ALA A 83 0.79 12.77 20.46
N ALA A 84 -0.49 12.44 20.58
CA ALA A 84 -1.60 13.19 20.01
C ALA A 84 -2.55 13.66 21.11
N PRO A 85 -3.06 14.90 21.07
CA PRO A 85 -4.02 15.38 22.09
C PRO A 85 -5.38 14.68 21.98
N ASN A 86 -5.72 14.20 20.78
CA ASN A 86 -6.92 13.43 20.49
C ASN A 86 -6.62 12.40 19.39
N LEU A 87 -7.32 11.28 19.44
CA LEU A 87 -7.29 10.26 18.39
C LEU A 87 -8.71 9.99 17.90
N THR A 88 -8.87 9.85 16.59
CA THR A 88 -10.13 9.38 16.00
C THR A 88 -10.32 7.92 16.38
N PHE A 89 -11.47 7.60 16.95
CA PHE A 89 -11.81 6.22 17.28
C PHE A 89 -12.05 5.44 15.97
N PRO A 90 -11.63 4.18 15.87
CA PRO A 90 -11.85 3.38 14.65
C PRO A 90 -13.32 3.06 14.42
N ALA A 91 -13.62 2.51 13.24
CA ALA A 91 -14.86 1.81 13.01
C ALA A 91 -14.76 0.39 13.60
N ILE A 92 -15.81 -0.03 14.32
CA ILE A 92 -15.89 -1.36 14.91
C ILE A 92 -17.02 -2.11 14.22
N THR A 93 -16.67 -3.03 13.34
CA THR A 93 -17.65 -3.90 12.68
C THR A 93 -17.70 -5.25 13.39
N PHE A 94 -18.89 -5.72 13.73
CA PHE A 94 -19.08 -7.06 14.27
C PHE A 94 -20.27 -7.78 13.64
N CYS A 95 -20.18 -9.11 13.62
CA CYS A 95 -21.20 -10.01 13.11
C CYS A 95 -21.43 -11.14 14.11
N ASN A 96 -22.68 -11.61 14.23
CA ASN A 96 -22.94 -12.90 14.83
C ASN A 96 -22.39 -14.01 13.91
N LEU A 97 -21.83 -15.08 14.49
CA LEU A 97 -21.37 -16.25 13.71
C LEU A 97 -22.53 -17.05 13.13
N ASN A 98 -23.74 -16.91 13.68
CA ASN A 98 -24.96 -17.42 13.06
C ASN A 98 -25.54 -16.38 12.11
N GLU A 99 -25.69 -16.75 10.83
CA GLU A 99 -26.14 -15.83 9.79
C GLU A 99 -27.64 -15.54 9.87
N PHE A 100 -28.45 -16.55 10.23
CA PHE A 100 -29.91 -16.49 10.16
C PHE A 100 -30.57 -17.01 11.43
N ARG A 101 -31.51 -16.24 11.97
CA ARG A 101 -32.35 -16.64 13.10
C ARG A 101 -33.38 -17.68 12.68
N PHE A 102 -33.35 -18.84 13.34
CA PHE A 102 -34.23 -19.97 13.05
C PHE A 102 -35.71 -19.61 13.15
N SER A 103 -36.12 -18.82 14.16
CA SER A 103 -37.53 -18.46 14.35
C SER A 103 -38.09 -17.59 13.22
N LYS A 104 -37.24 -16.78 12.59
CA LYS A 104 -37.60 -15.83 11.52
C LYS A 104 -37.70 -16.48 10.14
N MET A 105 -37.19 -17.69 9.96
CA MET A 105 -37.32 -18.43 8.71
C MET A 105 -38.76 -18.88 8.47
N THR A 106 -39.29 -18.55 7.30
CA THR A 106 -40.64 -18.97 6.88
C THR A 106 -40.60 -20.29 6.10
N LYS A 107 -41.78 -20.89 5.89
CA LYS A 107 -41.94 -22.03 4.97
C LYS A 107 -41.47 -21.71 3.55
N ASN A 108 -41.68 -20.47 3.09
CA ASN A 108 -41.22 -20.05 1.77
C ASN A 108 -39.69 -19.95 1.72
N ASP A 109 -39.06 -19.42 2.77
CA ASP A 109 -37.60 -19.35 2.84
C ASP A 109 -37.00 -20.75 2.81
N LEU A 110 -37.51 -21.66 3.65
CA LEU A 110 -37.02 -23.04 3.73
C LEU A 110 -37.20 -23.80 2.40
N TYR A 111 -38.22 -23.46 1.61
CA TYR A 111 -38.39 -24.01 0.27
C TYR A 111 -37.27 -23.57 -0.70
N HIS A 112 -36.80 -22.33 -0.62
CA HIS A 112 -35.81 -21.78 -1.57
C HIS A 112 -34.36 -21.95 -1.12
N VAL A 113 -34.07 -21.80 0.18
CA VAL A 113 -32.70 -21.87 0.72
C VAL A 113 -32.45 -23.11 1.58
N GLY A 114 -33.44 -24.00 1.76
CA GLY A 114 -33.30 -25.14 2.66
C GLY A 114 -32.17 -26.09 2.25
N GLU A 115 -31.95 -26.26 0.95
CA GLU A 115 -30.84 -27.06 0.42
C GLU A 115 -29.49 -26.35 0.57
N LEU A 116 -29.43 -25.04 0.29
CA LEU A 116 -28.22 -24.22 0.48
C LEU A 116 -27.71 -24.30 1.92
N LEU A 117 -28.62 -24.20 2.89
CA LEU A 117 -28.30 -24.25 4.33
C LEU A 117 -28.17 -25.68 4.89
N ALA A 118 -28.12 -26.71 4.05
CA ALA A 118 -28.13 -28.13 4.42
C ALA A 118 -29.25 -28.58 5.39
N LEU A 119 -30.32 -27.81 5.51
CA LEU A 119 -31.51 -28.17 6.31
C LEU A 119 -32.36 -29.21 5.57
N LEU A 120 -32.40 -29.12 4.24
CA LEU A 120 -33.10 -30.03 3.35
C LEU A 120 -32.12 -30.72 2.39
N ASN A 121 -32.50 -31.90 1.90
CA ASN A 121 -31.84 -32.56 0.78
C ASN A 121 -32.47 -32.15 -0.57
N GLU A 122 -31.90 -32.64 -1.68
CA GLU A 122 -32.38 -32.41 -3.07
C GLU A 122 -33.85 -32.82 -3.28
N ASN A 123 -34.39 -33.71 -2.44
CA ASN A 123 -35.78 -34.16 -2.49
C ASN A 123 -36.71 -33.32 -1.60
N TYR A 124 -36.27 -32.16 -1.09
CA TYR A 124 -36.99 -31.27 -0.19
C TYR A 124 -37.42 -31.96 1.13
N GLN A 125 -36.66 -32.94 1.58
CA GLN A 125 -36.85 -33.62 2.86
C GLN A 125 -35.78 -33.18 3.86
N ILE A 126 -36.09 -33.22 5.16
CA ILE A 126 -35.13 -32.89 6.21
C ILE A 126 -33.94 -33.85 6.12
N ALA A 127 -32.72 -33.31 5.96
CA ALA A 127 -31.52 -34.10 5.65
C ALA A 127 -31.16 -35.09 6.77
N ASN A 128 -31.04 -34.62 8.02
CA ASN A 128 -30.59 -35.43 9.15
C ASN A 128 -31.48 -35.23 10.41
N PRO A 129 -32.73 -35.72 10.41
CA PRO A 129 -33.69 -35.46 11.48
C PRO A 129 -33.31 -36.06 12.84
N HIS A 130 -32.39 -37.03 12.90
CA HIS A 130 -31.95 -37.68 14.14
C HIS A 130 -31.01 -36.84 15.00
N LEU A 131 -30.36 -35.83 14.41
CA LEU A 131 -29.45 -34.91 15.10
C LEU A 131 -30.18 -33.69 15.67
N ALA A 132 -31.44 -33.48 15.27
CA ALA A 132 -32.27 -32.38 15.72
C ALA A 132 -32.81 -32.61 17.14
N GLU A 133 -32.78 -31.58 17.98
CA GLU A 133 -33.57 -31.60 19.21
C GLU A 133 -35.07 -31.77 18.91
N PRO A 134 -35.84 -32.46 19.76
CA PRO A 134 -37.25 -32.76 19.48
C PRO A 134 -38.13 -31.55 19.17
N GLN A 135 -37.88 -30.42 19.84
CA GLN A 135 -38.63 -29.17 19.64
C GLN A 135 -38.30 -28.51 18.30
N ILE A 136 -37.01 -28.42 17.97
CA ILE A 136 -36.52 -27.88 16.68
C ILE A 136 -37.03 -28.77 15.54
N LEU A 137 -36.96 -30.09 15.69
CA LEU A 137 -37.45 -31.04 14.71
C LEU A 137 -38.95 -30.89 14.45
N ALA A 138 -39.75 -30.65 15.50
CA ALA A 138 -41.18 -30.41 15.34
C ALA A 138 -41.45 -29.14 14.53
N SER A 139 -40.73 -28.04 14.83
CA SER A 139 -40.83 -26.79 14.08
C SER A 139 -40.39 -26.95 12.62
N LEU A 140 -39.29 -27.66 12.38
CA LEU A 140 -38.81 -27.98 11.04
C LEU A 140 -39.82 -28.82 10.25
N LYS A 141 -40.43 -29.84 10.84
CA LYS A 141 -41.47 -30.65 10.17
C LYS A 141 -42.67 -29.80 9.74
N GLU A 142 -43.05 -28.82 10.54
CA GLU A 142 -44.14 -27.90 10.19
C GLU A 142 -43.74 -26.98 9.01
N LYS A 143 -42.54 -26.39 9.08
CA LYS A 143 -42.00 -25.48 8.06
C LYS A 143 -41.67 -26.21 6.75
N ALA A 144 -41.17 -27.45 6.82
CA ALA A 144 -40.80 -28.28 5.66
C ALA A 144 -41.96 -29.10 5.09
N ASN A 145 -43.19 -28.92 5.58
CA ASN A 145 -44.36 -29.55 4.97
C ASN A 145 -44.80 -28.77 3.72
N PHE A 146 -44.35 -29.24 2.55
CA PHE A 146 -44.63 -28.64 1.25
C PHE A 146 -45.85 -29.25 0.52
N VAL A 147 -46.64 -30.10 1.19
CA VAL A 147 -47.86 -30.66 0.59
C VAL A 147 -48.84 -29.52 0.27
N ASN A 148 -49.23 -29.41 -1.00
CA ASN A 148 -50.07 -28.33 -1.54
C ASN A 148 -49.48 -26.91 -1.34
N PHE A 149 -48.17 -26.79 -1.15
CA PHE A 149 -47.52 -25.50 -1.01
C PHE A 149 -47.37 -24.82 -2.38
N LYS A 150 -47.66 -23.51 -2.43
CA LYS A 150 -47.43 -22.67 -3.61
C LYS A 150 -46.29 -21.70 -3.31
N PRO A 151 -45.10 -21.90 -3.90
CA PRO A 151 -43.95 -21.03 -3.68
C PRO A 151 -44.27 -19.58 -4.06
N LYS A 152 -43.80 -18.65 -3.25
CA LYS A 152 -43.84 -17.20 -3.51
C LYS A 152 -42.49 -16.75 -4.05
N GLN A 153 -42.47 -15.54 -4.62
CA GLN A 153 -41.21 -14.89 -4.99
C GLN A 153 -40.28 -14.79 -3.79
N PHE A 154 -38.99 -14.97 -4.05
CA PHE A 154 -37.94 -14.99 -3.04
C PHE A 154 -36.82 -14.05 -3.47
N ASN A 155 -36.25 -13.35 -2.50
CA ASN A 155 -35.16 -12.41 -2.71
C ASN A 155 -34.13 -12.59 -1.60
N MET A 156 -32.89 -12.90 -1.96
CA MET A 156 -31.80 -13.09 -1.01
C MET A 156 -31.56 -11.84 -0.14
N THR A 157 -31.63 -10.63 -0.70
CA THR A 157 -31.45 -9.40 0.07
C THR A 157 -32.51 -9.23 1.16
N ASP A 158 -33.78 -9.53 0.86
CA ASP A 158 -34.85 -9.51 1.87
C ASP A 158 -34.62 -10.59 2.94
N PHE A 159 -34.24 -11.80 2.50
CA PHE A 159 -33.95 -12.91 3.37
C PHE A 159 -32.88 -12.53 4.40
N TYR A 160 -31.68 -12.13 3.96
CA TYR A 160 -30.59 -11.69 4.84
C TYR A 160 -31.00 -10.55 5.78
N ASN A 161 -31.73 -9.55 5.27
CA ASN A 161 -32.16 -8.42 6.10
C ASN A 161 -33.13 -8.83 7.21
N ARG A 162 -34.10 -9.70 6.89
CA ARG A 162 -35.19 -10.10 7.79
C ARG A 162 -34.80 -11.20 8.76
N THR A 163 -34.04 -12.20 8.30
CA THR A 163 -33.68 -13.36 9.12
C THR A 163 -32.39 -13.14 9.91
N GLY A 164 -31.52 -12.21 9.50
CA GLY A 164 -30.34 -11.85 10.28
C GLY A 164 -30.67 -11.39 11.71
N HIS A 165 -29.69 -11.51 12.61
CA HIS A 165 -29.82 -11.04 13.98
C HIS A 165 -30.04 -9.52 14.02
N ASP A 166 -30.99 -9.08 14.85
CA ASP A 166 -31.30 -7.66 15.00
C ASP A 166 -30.45 -7.07 16.13
N ILE A 167 -29.75 -5.97 15.87
CA ILE A 167 -28.93 -5.32 16.89
C ILE A 167 -29.78 -4.80 18.07
N SER A 168 -31.04 -4.44 17.84
CA SER A 168 -31.92 -4.01 18.93
C SER A 168 -32.25 -5.13 19.92
N ASP A 169 -32.20 -6.39 19.47
CA ASP A 169 -32.38 -7.56 20.32
C ASP A 169 -31.05 -8.03 20.94
N MET A 170 -29.93 -7.89 20.22
CA MET A 170 -28.60 -8.31 20.69
C MET A 170 -27.98 -7.33 21.69
N LEU A 171 -28.13 -6.02 21.48
CA LEU A 171 -27.44 -4.98 22.24
C LEU A 171 -28.14 -4.73 23.58
N LEU A 172 -27.61 -5.31 24.64
CA LEU A 172 -28.16 -5.16 25.99
C LEU A 172 -27.73 -3.85 26.65
N GLN A 173 -26.45 -3.49 26.51
CA GLN A 173 -25.87 -2.25 27.05
C GLN A 173 -24.77 -1.76 26.11
N CYS A 174 -24.60 -0.44 26.02
CA CYS A 174 -23.59 0.20 25.19
C CYS A 174 -23.18 1.51 25.85
N THR A 175 -21.88 1.73 26.03
CA THR A 175 -21.34 3.03 26.41
C THR A 175 -20.13 3.38 25.56
N PHE A 176 -19.99 4.66 25.24
CA PHE A 176 -18.80 5.20 24.61
C PHE A 176 -18.30 6.39 25.42
N ARG A 177 -17.08 6.29 25.97
CA ARG A 177 -16.52 7.30 26.89
C ARG A 177 -17.43 7.61 28.10
N GLY A 178 -18.15 6.60 28.57
CA GLY A 178 -19.09 6.71 29.69
C GLY A 178 -20.47 7.29 29.34
N GLU A 179 -20.69 7.71 28.09
CA GLU A 179 -22.01 8.14 27.60
C GLU A 179 -22.76 6.95 27.00
N ASP A 180 -24.05 6.85 27.26
CA ASP A 180 -24.89 5.77 26.73
C ASP A 180 -24.98 5.84 25.20
N CYS A 181 -24.82 4.69 24.55
CA CYS A 181 -25.11 4.50 23.12
C CYS A 181 -26.23 3.48 22.91
N PHE A 182 -26.81 3.48 21.71
CA PHE A 182 -27.98 2.67 21.38
C PHE A 182 -27.85 2.06 19.98
N HIS A 183 -28.79 1.20 19.63
CA HIS A 183 -28.82 0.48 18.35
C HIS A 183 -28.73 1.39 17.10
N PHE A 184 -29.28 2.61 17.16
CA PHE A 184 -29.23 3.56 16.04
C PHE A 184 -27.84 4.19 15.81
N ASN A 185 -26.88 4.01 16.73
CA ASN A 185 -25.49 4.43 16.53
C ASN A 185 -24.68 3.44 15.69
N PHE A 186 -25.28 2.34 15.26
CA PHE A 186 -24.64 1.30 14.46
C PHE A 186 -25.26 1.26 13.06
N SER A 187 -24.42 1.43 12.04
CA SER A 187 -24.83 1.28 10.66
C SER A 187 -24.91 -0.22 10.31
N THR A 188 -25.96 -0.63 9.60
CA THR A 188 -26.06 -2.01 9.09
C THR A 188 -25.18 -2.18 7.86
N ILE A 189 -24.41 -3.26 7.82
CA ILE A 189 -23.59 -3.65 6.67
C ILE A 189 -23.73 -5.15 6.42
N TYR A 190 -23.74 -5.56 5.16
CA TYR A 190 -23.77 -6.97 4.80
C TYR A 190 -22.36 -7.46 4.50
N THR A 191 -21.97 -8.58 5.08
CA THR A 191 -20.69 -9.26 4.83
C THR A 191 -20.95 -10.71 4.42
N ARG A 192 -19.91 -11.54 4.32
CA ARG A 192 -20.09 -12.99 4.11
C ARG A 192 -20.87 -13.66 5.24
N TYR A 193 -20.75 -13.20 6.50
CA TYR A 193 -21.58 -13.67 7.63
C TYR A 193 -23.02 -13.10 7.64
N GLY A 194 -23.45 -12.49 6.54
CA GLY A 194 -24.75 -11.85 6.45
C GLY A 194 -24.85 -10.50 7.14
N LYS A 195 -25.86 -10.32 7.99
CA LYS A 195 -26.24 -9.00 8.54
C LYS A 195 -25.36 -8.63 9.74
N CYS A 196 -24.53 -7.60 9.56
CA CYS A 196 -23.55 -7.12 10.52
C CYS A 196 -23.76 -5.64 10.85
N TYR A 197 -23.03 -5.16 11.86
CA TYR A 197 -23.20 -3.82 12.41
C TYR A 197 -21.86 -3.12 12.62
N THR A 198 -21.78 -1.86 12.22
CA THR A 198 -20.59 -1.02 12.35
C THR A 198 -20.85 0.16 13.26
N PHE A 199 -20.17 0.21 14.40
CA PHE A 199 -20.09 1.40 15.24
C PHE A 199 -19.12 2.42 14.64
N ASN A 200 -19.46 3.71 14.73
CA ASN A 200 -18.60 4.81 14.28
C ASN A 200 -18.13 4.68 12.82
N SER A 201 -19.07 4.31 11.94
CA SER A 201 -18.86 4.11 10.49
C SER A 201 -18.47 5.40 9.75
N GLY A 202 -18.84 6.57 10.27
CA GLY A 202 -18.68 7.85 9.57
C GLY A 202 -19.68 8.05 8.41
N LEU A 203 -20.63 7.13 8.24
CA LEU A 203 -21.69 7.22 7.25
C LEU A 203 -22.88 8.05 7.78
N ASP A 204 -23.80 8.37 6.87
CA ASP A 204 -25.06 9.08 7.17
C ASP A 204 -24.88 10.50 7.76
N GLY A 205 -23.73 11.13 7.50
CA GLY A 205 -23.42 12.48 7.98
C GLY A 205 -23.07 12.55 9.46
N ASN A 206 -22.87 11.40 10.13
CA ASN A 206 -22.47 11.35 11.53
C ASN A 206 -21.00 11.77 11.69
N PRO A 207 -20.67 12.65 12.66
CA PRO A 207 -19.29 13.02 12.92
C PRO A 207 -18.49 11.86 13.49
N LEU A 208 -17.22 11.75 13.09
CA LEU A 208 -16.32 10.74 13.63
C LEU A 208 -16.06 10.97 15.11
N LEU A 209 -16.28 9.92 15.89
CA LEU A 209 -16.04 9.96 17.33
C LEU A 209 -14.53 9.96 17.61
N THR A 210 -14.13 10.70 18.65
CA THR A 210 -12.73 10.83 19.07
C THR A 210 -12.59 10.47 20.55
N THR A 211 -11.40 10.00 20.92
CA THR A 211 -11.01 9.81 22.32
C THR A 211 -9.97 10.83 22.76
N LEU A 212 -10.01 11.18 24.05
CA LEU A 212 -9.16 12.17 24.69
C LEU A 212 -8.26 11.58 25.77
N LYS A 213 -8.39 10.28 26.08
CA LYS A 213 -7.60 9.55 27.08
C LYS A 213 -7.55 8.07 26.72
N GLY A 214 -6.48 7.39 27.13
CA GLY A 214 -6.40 5.93 27.06
C GLY A 214 -7.16 5.24 28.19
N GLY A 215 -7.27 3.91 28.09
CA GLY A 215 -7.90 3.03 29.08
C GLY A 215 -9.38 2.72 28.81
N THR A 216 -9.85 1.63 29.44
CA THR A 216 -11.18 1.00 29.24
C THR A 216 -12.34 1.99 29.29
N GLY A 217 -12.38 2.87 30.30
CA GLY A 217 -13.47 3.85 30.45
C GLY A 217 -13.54 4.97 29.39
N ASN A 218 -12.56 5.04 28.48
CA ASN A 218 -12.51 6.05 27.41
C ASN A 218 -12.69 5.44 26.00
N GLY A 219 -13.11 4.17 25.95
CA GLY A 219 -13.38 3.41 24.73
C GLY A 219 -14.87 3.14 24.50
N LEU A 220 -15.12 2.10 23.72
CA LEU A 220 -16.44 1.50 23.49
C LEU A 220 -16.57 0.26 24.37
N GLU A 221 -17.61 0.21 25.20
CA GLU A 221 -18.00 -0.97 25.98
C GLU A 221 -19.40 -1.40 25.55
N ILE A 222 -19.53 -2.63 25.03
CA ILE A 222 -20.82 -3.20 24.64
C ILE A 222 -21.06 -4.54 25.34
N MET A 223 -22.30 -4.76 25.78
CA MET A 223 -22.79 -6.05 26.27
C MET A 223 -23.78 -6.61 25.26
N LEU A 224 -23.47 -7.79 24.73
CA LEU A 224 -24.25 -8.44 23.68
C LEU A 224 -24.83 -9.78 24.17
N ASP A 225 -26.03 -10.09 23.67
CA ASP A 225 -26.65 -11.41 23.70
C ASP A 225 -26.52 -12.03 22.29
N ILE A 226 -25.80 -13.15 22.18
CA ILE A 226 -25.60 -13.83 20.89
C ILE A 226 -26.80 -14.67 20.46
N GLN A 227 -27.76 -14.96 21.36
CA GLN A 227 -28.99 -15.69 21.04
C GLN A 227 -28.76 -17.09 20.43
N GLN A 228 -28.02 -17.97 21.12
CA GLN A 228 -27.80 -19.36 20.68
C GLN A 228 -29.11 -20.15 20.48
N ASP A 229 -30.21 -19.74 21.13
CA ASP A 229 -31.55 -20.29 20.94
C ASP A 229 -32.14 -20.01 19.54
N GLU A 230 -31.57 -19.06 18.81
CA GLU A 230 -31.95 -18.73 17.43
C GLU A 230 -31.00 -19.31 16.37
N TYR A 231 -29.98 -20.07 16.77
CA TYR A 231 -29.01 -20.63 15.83
C TYR A 231 -29.64 -21.71 14.95
N LEU A 232 -29.18 -21.80 13.70
CA LEU A 232 -29.60 -22.89 12.82
C LEU A 232 -29.05 -24.23 13.32
N PRO A 233 -29.85 -25.32 13.27
CA PRO A 233 -29.33 -26.63 13.60
C PRO A 233 -28.34 -27.10 12.53
N VAL A 234 -27.15 -27.54 12.95
CA VAL A 234 -26.07 -27.97 12.06
C VAL A 234 -25.97 -29.50 12.04
N TRP A 235 -26.02 -30.07 10.83
CA TRP A 235 -25.83 -31.51 10.60
C TRP A 235 -25.27 -31.83 9.20
N GLY A 236 -24.69 -30.84 8.54
CA GLY A 236 -23.97 -30.96 7.28
C GLY A 236 -22.91 -29.87 7.22
N ASP A 237 -21.84 -30.11 6.47
CA ASP A 237 -20.79 -29.13 6.24
C ASP A 237 -21.19 -28.25 5.05
N THR A 238 -21.48 -26.96 5.28
CA THR A 238 -21.64 -25.93 4.25
C THR A 238 -20.88 -24.67 4.65
N ASP A 239 -20.60 -23.78 3.70
CA ASP A 239 -19.87 -22.54 3.97
C ASP A 239 -20.66 -21.57 4.87
N GLU A 240 -21.99 -21.71 4.92
CA GLU A 240 -22.90 -20.88 5.73
C GLU A 240 -23.19 -21.46 7.14
N THR A 241 -22.77 -22.70 7.42
CA THR A 241 -23.04 -23.35 8.71
C THR A 241 -21.80 -23.37 9.60
N SER A 242 -21.86 -22.67 10.73
CA SER A 242 -20.74 -22.57 11.68
C SER A 242 -20.95 -23.43 12.93
N TYR A 243 -19.87 -24.10 13.37
CA TYR A 243 -19.86 -24.88 14.63
C TYR A 243 -19.65 -24.01 15.89
N GLU A 244 -19.43 -22.72 15.68
CA GLU A 244 -18.85 -21.80 16.65
C GLU A 244 -19.95 -20.88 17.21
N ALA A 245 -19.89 -20.58 18.50
CA ALA A 245 -20.79 -19.62 19.14
C ALA A 245 -20.02 -18.39 19.61
N GLY A 246 -20.52 -17.21 19.26
CA GLY A 246 -19.86 -15.94 19.54
C GLY A 246 -20.07 -14.94 18.41
N ILE A 247 -19.21 -13.92 18.40
CA ILE A 247 -19.19 -12.90 17.36
C ILE A 247 -17.80 -12.83 16.75
N LYS A 248 -17.72 -12.36 15.50
CA LYS A 248 -16.48 -11.92 14.89
C LYS A 248 -16.44 -10.41 14.82
N VAL A 249 -15.28 -9.82 15.07
CA VAL A 249 -15.09 -8.36 15.18
C VAL A 249 -13.90 -7.93 14.34
N GLN A 250 -14.04 -6.83 13.61
CA GLN A 250 -12.97 -6.16 12.89
C GLN A 250 -12.88 -4.71 13.32
N ILE A 251 -11.65 -4.27 13.60
CA ILE A 251 -11.31 -2.88 13.88
C ILE A 251 -10.61 -2.33 12.64
N HIS A 252 -11.18 -1.30 12.04
CA HIS A 252 -10.67 -0.75 10.77
C HIS A 252 -10.85 0.76 10.68
N SER A 253 -10.19 1.37 9.68
CA SER A 253 -10.41 2.78 9.35
C SER A 253 -11.79 2.97 8.73
N GLN A 254 -12.39 4.15 8.90
CA GLN A 254 -13.67 4.47 8.26
C GLN A 254 -13.60 4.48 6.72
N ASP A 255 -12.42 4.76 6.17
CA ASP A 255 -12.17 4.74 4.73
C ASP A 255 -12.02 3.33 4.13
N GLU A 256 -12.01 2.29 4.97
CA GLU A 256 -11.80 0.90 4.58
C GLU A 256 -13.08 0.09 4.82
N PRO A 257 -13.64 -0.58 3.79
CA PRO A 257 -14.79 -1.46 3.99
C PRO A 257 -14.37 -2.70 4.81
N PRO A 258 -15.28 -3.24 5.65
CA PRO A 258 -14.98 -4.42 6.45
C PRO A 258 -14.84 -5.65 5.56
N PHE A 259 -13.87 -6.49 5.93
CA PHE A 259 -13.55 -7.78 5.31
C PHE A 259 -13.32 -8.81 6.43
N ILE A 260 -14.39 -8.97 7.21
CA ILE A 260 -14.38 -9.56 8.54
C ILE A 260 -14.19 -11.08 8.55
N ASP A 261 -14.55 -11.75 7.45
CA ASP A 261 -14.30 -13.17 7.20
C ASP A 261 -12.82 -13.51 7.26
N GLN A 262 -11.95 -12.65 6.72
CA GLN A 262 -10.50 -12.88 6.73
C GLN A 262 -9.74 -12.09 7.79
N LEU A 263 -10.16 -10.87 8.12
CA LEU A 263 -9.39 -9.96 8.99
C LEU A 263 -9.98 -9.81 10.40
N GLY A 264 -11.16 -10.38 10.65
CA GLY A 264 -11.83 -10.31 11.95
C GLY A 264 -11.25 -11.29 12.98
N PHE A 265 -11.32 -10.92 14.26
CA PHE A 265 -11.01 -11.78 15.40
C PHE A 265 -12.29 -12.23 16.12
N GLY A 266 -12.28 -13.42 16.71
CA GLY A 266 -13.43 -13.96 17.44
C GLY A 266 -13.52 -13.43 18.89
N VAL A 267 -14.74 -13.27 19.38
CA VAL A 267 -15.05 -12.94 20.77
C VAL A 267 -16.08 -13.93 21.30
N ALA A 268 -15.73 -14.61 22.39
CA ALA A 268 -16.52 -15.71 22.95
C ALA A 268 -17.58 -15.22 23.96
N PRO A 269 -18.75 -15.90 24.05
CA PRO A 269 -19.69 -15.72 25.15
C PRO A 269 -19.11 -16.19 26.50
N GLY A 270 -19.65 -15.64 27.59
CA GLY A 270 -19.20 -15.94 28.95
C GLY A 270 -17.92 -15.20 29.36
N PHE A 271 -17.43 -14.28 28.52
CA PHE A 271 -16.25 -13.47 28.79
C PHE A 271 -16.50 -11.98 28.56
N GLN A 272 -15.82 -11.16 29.36
CA GLN A 272 -15.55 -9.77 29.04
C GLN A 272 -14.17 -9.70 28.40
N THR A 273 -14.12 -9.30 27.14
CA THR A 273 -12.90 -9.21 26.33
C THR A 273 -12.45 -7.77 26.23
N PHE A 274 -11.24 -7.49 26.68
CA PHE A 274 -10.57 -6.21 26.57
C PHE A 274 -9.65 -6.23 25.35
N VAL A 275 -9.84 -5.26 24.45
CA VAL A 275 -9.07 -5.09 23.23
C VAL A 275 -8.35 -3.75 23.32
N SER A 276 -7.11 -3.80 23.80
CA SER A 276 -6.22 -2.64 23.86
C SER A 276 -5.67 -2.36 22.46
N CYS A 277 -5.94 -1.17 21.93
CA CYS A 277 -5.59 -0.78 20.58
C CYS A 277 -4.45 0.25 20.57
N GLN A 278 -3.62 0.17 19.53
CA GLN A 278 -2.62 1.19 19.18
C GLN A 278 -2.77 1.58 17.72
N GLN A 279 -2.96 2.87 17.45
CA GLN A 279 -3.06 3.37 16.07
C GLN A 279 -1.67 3.40 15.42
N GLN A 280 -1.56 2.82 14.22
CA GLN A 280 -0.35 2.83 13.40
C GLN A 280 -0.66 3.52 12.07
N ARG A 281 0.11 4.53 11.69
CA ARG A 281 0.02 5.22 10.41
C ARG A 281 1.22 4.83 9.55
N LEU A 282 0.94 4.12 8.47
CA LEU A 282 1.95 3.58 7.57
C LEU A 282 2.00 4.44 6.29
N GLN A 283 3.20 4.85 5.91
CA GLN A 283 3.47 5.59 4.69
C GLN A 283 4.54 4.87 3.87
N TYR A 284 4.14 4.38 2.69
CA TYR A 284 5.00 3.65 1.75
C TYR A 284 5.45 4.55 0.60
N LEU A 285 6.53 4.15 -0.08
CA LEU A 285 7.01 4.83 -1.28
C LEU A 285 6.49 4.16 -2.56
N PRO A 286 6.12 4.96 -3.58
CA PRO A 286 5.70 4.43 -4.87
C PRO A 286 6.89 3.93 -5.69
N PRO A 287 6.64 3.21 -6.80
CA PRO A 287 7.67 2.81 -7.73
C PRO A 287 8.46 4.03 -8.25
N PRO A 288 9.78 3.94 -8.45
CA PRO A 288 10.64 2.76 -8.35
C PRO A 288 11.21 2.43 -6.96
N TRP A 289 10.90 3.21 -5.91
CA TRP A 289 11.48 3.00 -4.56
C TRP A 289 10.76 1.91 -3.75
N GLY A 290 9.49 1.65 -4.04
CA GLY A 290 8.67 0.63 -3.40
C GLY A 290 7.44 0.30 -4.26
N ASP A 291 6.52 -0.50 -3.72
CA ASP A 291 5.42 -1.08 -4.50
C ASP A 291 4.04 -0.61 -4.00
N CYS A 292 3.88 0.69 -3.73
CA CYS A 292 2.59 1.23 -3.30
C CYS A 292 1.80 1.93 -4.42
N ARG A 293 0.47 1.89 -4.29
CA ARG A 293 -0.48 2.61 -5.15
C ARG A 293 -0.99 3.88 -4.46
N SER A 294 -0.95 5.01 -5.15
CA SER A 294 -1.49 6.29 -4.69
C SER A 294 -2.74 6.75 -5.43
N ALA A 295 -3.04 6.15 -6.58
CA ALA A 295 -4.19 6.51 -7.41
C ALA A 295 -5.48 5.88 -6.88
N PRO A 296 -6.62 6.60 -6.90
CA PRO A 296 -7.93 6.04 -6.55
C PRO A 296 -8.29 4.87 -7.46
N LEU A 297 -9.31 4.09 -7.08
CA LEU A 297 -9.93 3.14 -8.02
C LEU A 297 -10.61 3.93 -9.15
N GLU A 298 -10.63 3.36 -10.35
CA GLU A 298 -11.30 3.95 -11.52
C GLU A 298 -12.83 3.74 -11.47
N THR A 299 -13.33 3.03 -10.47
CA THR A 299 -14.74 2.63 -10.31
C THR A 299 -15.49 3.47 -9.28
N ASP A 300 -16.81 3.47 -9.39
CA ASP A 300 -17.71 4.29 -8.55
C ASP A 300 -18.14 3.60 -7.23
N TYR A 301 -17.61 2.42 -6.88
CA TYR A 301 -18.10 1.67 -5.71
C TYR A 301 -17.58 2.17 -4.36
N PHE A 302 -16.30 2.54 -4.29
CA PHE A 302 -15.65 3.00 -3.07
C PHE A 302 -14.91 4.31 -3.32
N PRO A 303 -15.02 5.31 -2.43
CA PRO A 303 -14.41 6.62 -2.63
C PRO A 303 -12.88 6.60 -2.45
N THR A 304 -12.37 5.68 -1.63
CA THR A 304 -10.96 5.60 -1.24
C THR A 304 -10.38 4.24 -1.58
N TYR A 305 -9.17 4.21 -2.15
CA TYR A 305 -8.44 2.97 -2.39
C TYR A 305 -7.96 2.37 -1.07
N SER A 306 -8.37 1.13 -0.83
CA SER A 306 -7.84 0.27 0.23
C SER A 306 -7.68 -1.16 -0.32
N ILE A 307 -6.91 -1.98 0.40
CA ILE A 307 -6.67 -3.37 -0.02
C ILE A 307 -8.00 -4.14 -0.02
N THR A 308 -8.85 -3.94 0.99
CA THR A 308 -10.15 -4.61 1.07
C THR A 308 -11.12 -4.11 0.00
N ALA A 309 -11.19 -2.80 -0.28
CA ALA A 309 -12.02 -2.27 -1.37
C ALA A 309 -11.62 -2.85 -2.72
N CYS A 310 -10.32 -2.92 -3.01
CA CYS A 310 -9.78 -3.54 -4.23
C CYS A 310 -10.17 -5.02 -4.35
N ARG A 311 -10.10 -5.78 -3.25
CA ARG A 311 -10.46 -7.19 -3.24
C ARG A 311 -11.94 -7.42 -3.44
N ILE A 312 -12.79 -6.69 -2.72
CA ILE A 312 -14.25 -6.79 -2.85
C ILE A 312 -14.66 -6.45 -4.29
N GLU A 313 -14.08 -5.42 -4.88
CA GLU A 313 -14.35 -5.08 -6.28
C GLU A 313 -13.88 -6.17 -7.25
N CYS A 314 -12.70 -6.73 -7.01
CA CYS A 314 -12.18 -7.81 -7.84
C CYS A 314 -13.08 -9.06 -7.79
N GLU A 315 -13.48 -9.48 -6.58
CA GLU A 315 -14.42 -10.58 -6.36
C GLU A 315 -15.77 -10.29 -7.02
N THR A 316 -16.29 -9.06 -6.88
CA THR A 316 -17.55 -8.63 -7.50
C THR A 316 -17.47 -8.70 -9.02
N ARG A 317 -16.41 -8.17 -9.62
CA ARG A 317 -16.21 -8.19 -11.08
C ARG A 317 -16.07 -9.62 -11.60
N TYR A 318 -15.33 -10.46 -10.90
CA TYR A 318 -15.17 -11.87 -11.25
C TYR A 318 -16.51 -12.62 -11.27
N LEU A 319 -17.37 -12.38 -10.26
CA LEU A 319 -18.69 -13.01 -10.20
C LEU A 319 -19.65 -12.47 -11.25
N LEU A 320 -19.58 -11.18 -11.56
CA LEU A 320 -20.39 -10.60 -12.64
C LEU A 320 -19.98 -11.17 -14.00
N GLU A 321 -18.68 -11.36 -14.25
CA GLU A 321 -18.17 -11.97 -15.49
C GLU A 321 -18.50 -13.47 -15.59
N THR A 322 -18.46 -14.20 -14.47
CA THR A 322 -18.60 -15.67 -14.46
C THR A 322 -20.05 -16.14 -14.27
N CYS A 323 -20.77 -15.55 -13.31
CA CYS A 323 -22.11 -15.98 -12.90
C CYS A 323 -23.23 -14.99 -13.29
N ASN A 324 -22.91 -13.82 -13.86
CA ASN A 324 -23.86 -12.75 -14.22
C ASN A 324 -24.72 -12.24 -13.05
N CYS A 325 -24.25 -12.41 -11.82
CA CYS A 325 -24.93 -11.99 -10.60
C CYS A 325 -23.90 -11.58 -9.55
N ARG A 326 -24.36 -10.95 -8.47
CA ARG A 326 -23.52 -10.60 -7.32
C ARG A 326 -24.08 -11.20 -6.03
N MET A 327 -23.22 -11.40 -5.03
CA MET A 327 -23.68 -11.74 -3.69
C MET A 327 -24.27 -10.53 -2.96
N VAL A 328 -24.96 -10.76 -1.83
CA VAL A 328 -25.67 -9.70 -1.08
C VAL A 328 -24.72 -8.62 -0.56
N HIS A 329 -23.53 -9.02 -0.09
CA HIS A 329 -22.52 -8.12 0.47
C HIS A 329 -21.72 -7.35 -0.58
N MET A 330 -21.80 -7.76 -1.86
CA MET A 330 -21.04 -7.14 -2.93
C MET A 330 -21.70 -5.81 -3.38
N PRO A 331 -20.90 -4.77 -3.66
CA PRO A 331 -21.43 -3.47 -4.10
C PRO A 331 -22.05 -3.54 -5.50
N GLY A 332 -22.79 -2.48 -5.85
CA GLY A 332 -23.35 -2.27 -7.18
C GLY A 332 -24.85 -2.59 -7.33
N THR A 333 -25.39 -2.26 -8.50
CA THR A 333 -26.83 -2.33 -8.82
C THR A 333 -27.22 -3.59 -9.58
N SER A 334 -26.27 -4.47 -9.89
CA SER A 334 -26.52 -5.75 -10.57
C SER A 334 -27.42 -6.65 -9.73
N THR A 335 -28.06 -7.61 -10.41
CA THR A 335 -28.98 -8.57 -9.77
C THR A 335 -28.25 -9.46 -8.78
N VAL A 336 -28.88 -9.66 -7.62
CA VAL A 336 -28.38 -10.57 -6.59
C VAL A 336 -28.62 -12.02 -7.01
N CYS A 337 -27.63 -12.88 -6.78
CA CYS A 337 -27.71 -14.31 -7.15
C CYS A 337 -28.90 -15.00 -6.44
N THR A 338 -29.55 -15.94 -7.14
CA THR A 338 -30.55 -16.84 -6.55
C THR A 338 -29.89 -17.92 -5.69
N PRO A 339 -30.61 -18.59 -4.77
CA PRO A 339 -30.04 -19.69 -3.99
C PRO A 339 -29.38 -20.80 -4.83
N GLU A 340 -29.97 -21.13 -5.97
CA GLU A 340 -29.40 -22.08 -6.94
C GLU A 340 -28.08 -21.55 -7.52
N GLN A 341 -28.02 -20.28 -7.89
CA GLN A 341 -26.79 -19.65 -8.39
C GLN A 341 -25.69 -19.53 -7.32
N TYR A 342 -26.04 -19.40 -6.04
CA TYR A 342 -25.06 -19.48 -4.93
C TYR A 342 -24.36 -20.84 -4.98
N LYS A 343 -25.14 -21.91 -4.82
CA LYS A 343 -24.66 -23.29 -4.76
C LYS A 343 -23.93 -23.73 -6.04
N GLU A 344 -24.49 -23.45 -7.22
CA GLU A 344 -23.97 -23.99 -8.48
C GLU A 344 -22.83 -23.16 -9.09
N CYS A 345 -22.73 -21.87 -8.74
CA CYS A 345 -21.79 -20.95 -9.40
C CYS A 345 -21.01 -20.07 -8.42
N ALA A 346 -21.68 -19.29 -7.59
CA ALA A 346 -21.04 -18.21 -6.84
C ALA A 346 -20.03 -18.72 -5.81
N ASP A 347 -20.41 -19.70 -4.99
CA ASP A 347 -19.52 -20.26 -3.96
C ASP A 347 -18.33 -21.01 -4.60
N PRO A 348 -18.54 -21.96 -5.55
CA PRO A 348 -17.44 -22.63 -6.23
C PRO A 348 -16.51 -21.68 -7.00
N ALA A 349 -17.05 -20.60 -7.58
CA ALA A 349 -16.26 -19.60 -8.29
C ALA A 349 -15.37 -18.79 -7.33
N LEU A 350 -15.89 -18.39 -6.17
CA LEU A 350 -15.09 -17.69 -5.15
C LEU A 350 -14.02 -18.60 -4.57
N ASP A 351 -14.34 -19.86 -4.29
CA ASP A 351 -13.36 -20.84 -3.80
C ASP A 351 -12.24 -21.05 -4.82
N TYR A 352 -12.60 -21.18 -6.10
CA TYR A 352 -11.62 -21.26 -7.18
C TYR A 352 -10.72 -20.03 -7.26
N LEU A 353 -11.30 -18.83 -7.13
CA LEU A 353 -10.55 -17.57 -7.16
C LEU A 353 -9.55 -17.47 -6.01
N VAL A 354 -9.95 -17.86 -4.80
CA VAL A 354 -9.11 -17.79 -3.61
C VAL A 354 -8.02 -18.86 -3.62
N GLU A 355 -8.34 -20.10 -4.01
CA GLU A 355 -7.41 -21.23 -3.92
C GLU A 355 -6.51 -21.41 -5.15
N LYS A 356 -7.05 -21.20 -6.36
CA LYS A 356 -6.41 -21.62 -7.62
C LYS A 356 -5.98 -20.47 -8.51
N ASP A 357 -6.66 -19.32 -8.45
CA ASP A 357 -6.35 -18.16 -9.31
C ASP A 357 -5.89 -16.91 -8.53
N SER A 358 -4.85 -17.10 -7.71
CA SER A 358 -4.19 -16.03 -6.95
C SER A 358 -3.61 -14.88 -7.79
N LYS A 359 -3.57 -15.01 -9.13
CA LYS A 359 -3.06 -13.98 -10.04
C LYS A 359 -4.14 -13.06 -10.59
N TYR A 360 -5.41 -13.42 -10.50
CA TYR A 360 -6.49 -12.59 -11.03
C TYR A 360 -6.69 -11.31 -10.21
N CYS A 361 -6.67 -11.42 -8.87
CA CYS A 361 -6.84 -10.30 -7.96
C CYS A 361 -5.52 -9.82 -7.34
N VAL A 362 -4.75 -9.03 -8.09
CA VAL A 362 -3.55 -8.37 -7.56
C VAL A 362 -3.89 -6.98 -7.02
N CYS A 363 -4.01 -6.88 -5.69
CA CYS A 363 -4.24 -5.62 -4.99
C CYS A 363 -2.95 -5.13 -4.33
N LEU A 364 -2.44 -3.99 -4.80
CA LEU A 364 -1.25 -3.35 -4.26
C LEU A 364 -1.56 -2.66 -2.93
N THR A 365 -0.55 -2.52 -2.07
CA THR A 365 -0.71 -1.77 -0.82
C THR A 365 -0.88 -0.27 -1.12
N PRO A 366 -1.83 0.43 -0.49
CA PRO A 366 -1.93 1.88 -0.60
C PRO A 366 -0.68 2.56 -0.03
N CYS A 367 -0.31 3.71 -0.59
CA CYS A 367 0.85 4.46 -0.07
C CYS A 367 0.60 5.06 1.32
N ASN A 368 -0.66 5.33 1.68
CA ASN A 368 -1.05 5.78 3.00
C ASN A 368 -2.09 4.82 3.56
N MET A 369 -1.87 4.28 4.75
CA MET A 369 -2.89 3.50 5.44
C MET A 369 -2.80 3.65 6.96
N THR A 370 -3.94 3.43 7.62
CA THR A 370 -4.02 3.34 9.07
C THR A 370 -4.30 1.90 9.46
N ARG A 371 -3.52 1.35 10.39
CA ARG A 371 -3.73 0.05 11.02
C ARG A 371 -3.96 0.23 12.51
N TYR A 372 -4.60 -0.75 13.12
CA TYR A 372 -4.82 -0.81 14.56
C TYR A 372 -4.18 -2.08 15.09
N GLY A 373 -3.02 -1.93 15.75
CA GLY A 373 -2.44 -2.99 16.57
C GLY A 373 -3.40 -3.29 17.71
N LYS A 374 -3.53 -4.57 18.09
CA LYS A 374 -4.48 -5.01 19.12
C LYS A 374 -3.86 -6.05 20.04
N GLU A 375 -4.09 -5.89 21.33
CA GLU A 375 -3.78 -6.86 22.36
C GLU A 375 -5.07 -7.29 23.06
N LEU A 376 -5.31 -8.60 23.10
CA LEU A 376 -6.54 -9.17 23.65
C LEU A 376 -6.27 -9.75 25.03
N SER A 377 -7.15 -9.43 25.98
CA SER A 377 -7.22 -10.09 27.28
C SER A 377 -8.67 -10.33 27.67
N MET A 378 -8.94 -11.31 28.53
CA MET A 378 -10.30 -11.73 28.83
C MET A 378 -10.47 -12.10 30.30
N VAL A 379 -11.64 -11.79 30.85
CA VAL A 379 -12.08 -12.20 32.18
C VAL A 379 -13.46 -12.84 32.11
N LYS A 380 -13.76 -13.73 33.05
CA LYS A 380 -15.04 -14.47 33.06
C LYS A 380 -16.21 -13.57 33.48
N ILE A 381 -17.32 -13.64 32.74
CA ILE A 381 -18.61 -13.05 33.10
C ILE A 381 -19.72 -14.11 32.97
N PRO A 382 -20.69 -14.20 33.90
CA PRO A 382 -20.80 -13.45 35.14
C PRO A 382 -19.95 -14.02 36.28
N SER A 383 -19.69 -13.18 37.27
CA SER A 383 -19.21 -13.64 38.57
C SER A 383 -20.34 -14.38 39.31
N LYS A 384 -20.01 -15.22 40.30
CA LYS A 384 -21.01 -15.88 41.14
C LYS A 384 -21.97 -14.89 41.83
N ALA A 385 -21.49 -13.67 42.13
CA ALA A 385 -22.29 -12.63 42.77
C ALA A 385 -23.25 -11.93 41.79
N SER A 386 -22.83 -11.72 40.54
CA SER A 386 -23.61 -11.00 39.52
C SER A 386 -24.54 -11.91 38.70
N ALA A 387 -24.34 -13.23 38.70
CA ALA A 387 -25.12 -14.19 37.92
C ALA A 387 -26.65 -14.06 38.14
N LYS A 388 -27.09 -14.09 39.41
CA LYS A 388 -28.52 -13.94 39.78
C LYS A 388 -29.10 -12.60 39.38
N TYR A 389 -28.30 -11.54 39.49
CA TYR A 389 -28.75 -10.19 39.14
C TYR A 389 -29.00 -10.08 37.64
N LEU A 390 -28.06 -10.54 36.80
CA LEU A 390 -28.18 -10.49 35.35
C LEU A 390 -29.32 -11.38 34.85
N ALA A 391 -29.45 -12.61 35.40
CA ALA A 391 -30.55 -13.51 35.10
C ALA A 391 -31.92 -12.84 35.34
N LYS A 392 -32.09 -12.16 36.48
CA LYS A 392 -33.32 -11.43 36.80
C LYS A 392 -33.51 -10.16 35.94
N LYS A 393 -32.43 -9.41 35.67
CA LYS A 393 -32.47 -8.16 34.89
C LYS A 393 -32.96 -8.40 33.46
N PHE A 394 -32.47 -9.46 32.83
CA PHE A 394 -32.81 -9.80 31.43
C PHE A 394 -33.88 -10.88 31.31
N ASN A 395 -34.46 -11.34 32.42
CA ASN A 395 -35.48 -12.40 32.45
C ASN A 395 -35.02 -13.69 31.74
N LYS A 396 -33.81 -14.14 32.06
CA LYS A 396 -33.16 -15.35 31.50
C LYS A 396 -32.66 -16.26 32.63
N THR A 397 -32.29 -17.50 32.31
CA THR A 397 -31.71 -18.43 33.29
C THR A 397 -30.23 -18.13 33.54
N GLU A 398 -29.69 -18.52 34.69
CA GLU A 398 -28.26 -18.33 34.99
C GLU A 398 -27.35 -19.03 33.96
N GLN A 399 -27.78 -20.19 33.45
CA GLN A 399 -27.09 -20.91 32.39
C GLN A 399 -27.09 -20.11 31.08
N TYR A 400 -28.24 -19.55 30.68
CA TYR A 400 -28.34 -18.71 29.50
C TYR A 400 -27.37 -17.52 29.56
N ILE A 401 -27.24 -16.89 30.73
CA ILE A 401 -26.31 -15.76 30.90
C ILE A 401 -24.86 -16.18 30.64
N GLY A 402 -24.44 -17.34 31.15
CA GLY A 402 -23.09 -17.84 30.93
C GLY A 402 -22.80 -18.24 29.48
N ASP A 403 -23.82 -18.77 28.79
CA ASP A 403 -23.66 -19.32 27.44
C ASP A 403 -23.89 -18.26 26.34
N ASN A 404 -24.62 -17.16 26.60
CA ASN A 404 -25.01 -16.20 25.55
C ASN A 404 -24.46 -14.78 25.74
N ILE A 405 -24.16 -14.36 26.97
CA ILE A 405 -23.76 -12.97 27.21
C ILE A 405 -22.26 -12.81 27.06
N LEU A 406 -21.85 -11.82 26.28
CA LEU A 406 -20.47 -11.36 26.20
C LEU A 406 -20.40 -9.85 26.46
N VAL A 407 -19.23 -9.41 26.91
CA VAL A 407 -18.89 -7.99 26.97
C VAL A 407 -17.64 -7.76 26.14
N LEU A 408 -17.65 -6.71 25.33
CA LEU A 408 -16.52 -6.32 24.50
C LEU A 408 -16.16 -4.88 24.83
N ASP A 409 -14.91 -4.68 25.21
CA ASP A 409 -14.35 -3.39 25.61
C ASP A 409 -13.17 -3.07 24.70
N ILE A 410 -13.31 -2.03 23.88
CA ILE A 410 -12.30 -1.60 22.89
C ILE A 410 -11.87 -0.19 23.20
N PHE A 411 -10.58 -0.01 23.47
CA PHE A 411 -10.01 1.27 23.89
C PHE A 411 -8.58 1.43 23.37
N PHE A 412 -8.06 2.65 23.41
CA PHE A 412 -6.64 2.90 23.15
C PHE A 412 -5.82 2.77 24.43
N GLU A 413 -4.64 2.15 24.36
CA GLU A 413 -3.73 2.05 25.52
C GLU A 413 -3.29 3.43 26.01
N ALA A 414 -2.81 4.25 25.08
CA ALA A 414 -2.36 5.62 25.30
C ALA A 414 -2.77 6.51 24.12
N LEU A 415 -2.67 7.83 24.29
CA LEU A 415 -2.93 8.80 23.22
C LEU A 415 -1.69 9.08 22.39
N ASN A 416 -1.14 8.03 21.82
CA ASN A 416 -0.06 8.11 20.86
C ASN A 416 -0.41 7.28 19.64
N TYR A 417 0.19 7.63 18.52
CA TYR A 417 0.16 6.79 17.34
C TYR A 417 1.58 6.52 16.89
N GLU A 418 1.79 5.32 16.40
CA GLU A 418 3.04 4.93 15.76
C GLU A 418 3.00 5.40 14.31
N LYS A 419 4.04 6.09 13.86
CA LYS A 419 4.21 6.52 12.48
C LYS A 419 5.37 5.73 11.87
N ILE A 420 5.05 4.88 10.89
CA ILE A 420 6.02 4.06 10.17
C ILE A 420 6.09 4.60 8.74
N GLU A 421 7.16 5.33 8.41
CA GLU A 421 7.34 5.95 7.09
C GLU A 421 8.58 5.44 6.37
N GLN A 422 8.41 5.05 5.09
CA GLN A 422 9.54 4.78 4.20
C GLN A 422 10.10 6.10 3.66
N LYS A 423 11.40 6.30 3.82
CA LYS A 423 12.16 7.46 3.31
C LYS A 423 13.18 7.01 2.29
N LYS A 424 13.36 7.82 1.24
CA LYS A 424 14.41 7.62 0.26
C LYS A 424 15.76 7.71 0.98
N ALA A 425 16.54 6.64 0.94
CA ALA A 425 17.83 6.61 1.62
C ALA A 425 18.86 7.46 0.87
N TYR A 426 18.71 7.53 -0.46
CA TYR A 426 19.59 8.26 -1.34
C TYR A 426 18.78 9.03 -2.38
N GLU A 427 18.98 10.35 -2.41
CA GLU A 427 18.31 11.27 -3.33
C GLU A 427 19.32 11.86 -4.32
N VAL A 428 18.81 12.52 -5.37
CA VAL A 428 19.62 13.20 -6.38
C VAL A 428 20.60 14.20 -5.75
N ALA A 429 20.17 14.90 -4.70
CA ALA A 429 21.02 15.82 -3.96
C ALA A 429 22.22 15.11 -3.30
N GLY A 430 22.00 13.91 -2.74
CA GLY A 430 23.06 13.06 -2.19
C GLY A 430 24.03 12.57 -3.27
N LEU A 431 23.50 12.13 -4.41
CA LEU A 431 24.31 11.72 -5.56
C LEU A 431 25.22 12.84 -6.07
N LEU A 432 24.68 14.03 -6.29
CA LEU A 432 25.45 15.19 -6.75
C LEU A 432 26.47 15.64 -5.70
N GLY A 433 26.12 15.58 -4.41
CA GLY A 433 27.02 15.88 -3.30
C GLY A 433 28.21 14.92 -3.25
N ASP A 434 27.97 13.62 -3.37
CA ASP A 434 29.02 12.60 -3.34
C ASP A 434 29.91 12.68 -4.59
N ILE A 435 29.33 12.75 -5.79
CA ILE A 435 30.12 12.89 -7.04
C ILE A 435 30.94 14.18 -7.00
N GLY A 436 30.32 15.31 -6.63
CA GLY A 436 31.01 16.60 -6.53
C GLY A 436 32.14 16.58 -5.50
N GLY A 437 31.91 15.97 -4.33
CA GLY A 437 32.92 15.81 -3.28
C GLY A 437 34.10 14.95 -3.73
N GLN A 438 33.84 13.81 -4.37
CA GLN A 438 34.91 12.92 -4.87
C GLN A 438 35.68 13.58 -6.02
N MET A 439 35.00 14.27 -6.94
CA MET A 439 35.62 14.97 -8.06
C MET A 439 36.53 16.12 -7.58
N GLY A 440 36.11 16.85 -6.55
CA GLY A 440 36.93 17.86 -5.88
C GLY A 440 38.13 17.25 -5.14
N LEU A 441 37.95 16.11 -4.48
CA LEU A 441 39.00 15.43 -3.70
C LEU A 441 40.12 14.84 -4.59
N PHE A 442 39.76 14.11 -5.65
CA PHE A 442 40.72 13.34 -6.45
C PHE A 442 41.45 14.17 -7.50
N ILE A 443 40.75 15.06 -8.20
CA ILE A 443 41.30 15.81 -9.34
C ILE A 443 41.15 17.33 -9.22
N GLY A 444 40.54 17.82 -8.13
CA GLY A 444 40.30 19.25 -7.93
C GLY A 444 39.31 19.86 -8.94
N ALA A 445 38.53 19.02 -9.62
CA ALA A 445 37.64 19.48 -10.67
C ALA A 445 36.28 19.88 -10.11
N SER A 446 35.65 20.84 -10.77
CA SER A 446 34.26 21.24 -10.56
C SER A 446 33.46 21.09 -11.85
N VAL A 447 32.17 21.39 -11.81
CA VAL A 447 31.35 21.49 -13.03
C VAL A 447 31.94 22.51 -14.01
N LEU A 448 32.53 23.60 -13.52
CA LEU A 448 33.19 24.59 -14.37
C LEU A 448 34.44 24.04 -15.06
N THR A 449 35.19 23.16 -14.39
CA THR A 449 36.34 22.46 -14.97
C THR A 449 35.91 21.54 -16.13
N ILE A 450 34.74 20.91 -16.03
CA ILE A 450 34.18 20.11 -17.13
C ILE A 450 33.83 21.00 -18.32
N LEU A 451 33.21 22.16 -18.08
CA LEU A 451 32.89 23.14 -19.12
C LEU A 451 34.16 23.68 -19.80
N GLU A 452 35.22 23.94 -19.03
CA GLU A 452 36.53 24.36 -19.54
C GLU A 452 37.14 23.31 -20.51
N ILE A 453 37.01 22.02 -20.19
CA ILE A 453 37.44 20.94 -21.08
C ILE A 453 36.60 20.90 -22.36
N PHE A 454 35.27 21.08 -22.26
CA PHE A 454 34.40 21.12 -23.43
C PHE A 454 34.69 22.30 -24.35
N ASP A 455 34.97 23.48 -23.79
CA ASP A 455 35.34 24.68 -24.55
C ASP A 455 36.64 24.45 -25.33
N TYR A 456 37.67 23.90 -24.68
CA TYR A 456 38.90 23.52 -25.36
C TYR A 456 38.68 22.47 -26.47
N LEU A 457 37.87 21.43 -26.20
CA LEU A 457 37.54 20.43 -27.21
C LEU A 457 36.78 21.04 -28.40
N TYR A 458 35.91 22.02 -28.15
CA TYR A 458 35.18 22.76 -29.17
C TYR A 458 36.13 23.59 -30.04
N GLU A 459 37.06 24.34 -29.45
CA GLU A 459 38.08 25.10 -30.19
C GLU A 459 38.95 24.19 -31.06
N VAL A 460 39.42 23.07 -30.51
CA VAL A 460 40.21 22.08 -31.25
C VAL A 460 39.41 21.46 -32.41
N PHE A 461 38.13 21.18 -32.20
CA PHE A 461 37.26 20.67 -33.25
C PHE A 461 37.03 21.70 -34.36
N LYS A 462 36.73 22.95 -33.99
CA LYS A 462 36.59 24.08 -34.91
C LYS A 462 37.84 24.26 -35.76
N ASP A 463 39.02 24.26 -35.14
CA ASP A 463 40.30 24.41 -35.85
C ASP A 463 40.60 23.25 -36.80
N LYS A 464 40.26 21.99 -36.42
CA LYS A 464 40.42 20.84 -37.31
C LYS A 464 39.44 20.87 -38.49
N VAL A 465 38.20 21.30 -38.28
CA VAL A 465 37.19 21.43 -39.34
C VAL A 465 37.53 22.58 -40.30
N LEU A 466 37.93 23.75 -39.77
CA LEU A 466 38.40 24.89 -40.56
C LEU A 466 39.68 24.56 -41.35
N ASN A 467 40.66 23.88 -40.73
CA ASN A 467 41.85 23.44 -41.46
C ASN A 467 41.52 22.42 -42.55
N ASN A 468 40.57 21.51 -42.33
CA ASN A 468 40.12 20.58 -43.39
C ASN A 468 39.39 21.31 -44.53
N TYR A 469 38.64 22.37 -44.23
CA TYR A 469 37.98 23.21 -45.24
C TYR A 469 39.00 24.00 -46.07
N VAL A 470 39.98 24.64 -45.42
CA VAL A 470 41.07 25.39 -46.07
C VAL A 470 41.99 24.47 -46.90
N ARG A 471 42.24 23.23 -46.44
CA ARG A 471 43.03 22.24 -47.19
C ARG A 471 42.29 21.73 -48.44
N LYS A 472 40.96 21.63 -48.39
CA LYS A 472 40.11 21.31 -49.54
C LYS A 472 40.09 22.45 -50.57
N ASP A 473 40.08 23.69 -50.11
CA ASP A 473 40.13 24.89 -50.96
C ASP A 473 41.52 25.13 -51.59
N ARG A 474 42.62 24.85 -50.86
CA ARG A 474 43.99 24.84 -51.41
C ARG A 474 44.20 23.75 -52.48
N SER A 475 43.55 22.59 -52.36
CA SER A 475 43.61 21.56 -53.41
C SER A 475 42.93 22.00 -54.72
N ARG A 476 41.92 22.89 -54.64
CA ARG A 476 41.26 23.48 -55.81
C ARG A 476 42.08 24.61 -56.46
N ARG A 477 42.87 25.36 -55.69
CA ARG A 477 43.73 26.44 -56.20
C ARG A 477 45.08 25.98 -56.78
N SER A 478 45.52 24.75 -56.53
CA SER A 478 46.82 24.25 -57.05
C SER A 478 46.80 23.88 -58.55
N THR A 479 45.65 23.90 -59.22
CA THR A 479 45.53 23.53 -60.65
C THR A 479 45.51 24.73 -61.60
N SER A 480 45.57 25.95 -61.08
CA SER A 480 45.49 27.19 -61.83
C SER A 480 46.50 28.17 -61.24
N ASP A 481 47.67 28.31 -61.89
CA ASP A 481 48.39 29.57 -62.09
C ASP A 481 49.85 29.31 -62.48
N ASN A 482 50.05 28.92 -63.74
CA ASN A 482 51.21 29.32 -64.53
C ASN A 482 50.81 30.60 -65.27
N LEU A 483 51.27 31.79 -64.86
CA LEU A 483 51.66 32.93 -65.71
C LEU A 483 51.90 34.23 -64.89
N VAL A 484 53.16 34.70 -64.91
CA VAL A 484 53.56 36.08 -65.31
C VAL A 484 53.54 37.25 -64.29
N THR A 485 54.77 37.82 -64.10
CA THR A 485 55.21 39.24 -63.86
C THR A 485 54.81 39.98 -62.57
N GLU A 486 55.54 40.97 -62.03
CA GLU A 486 56.84 41.63 -62.26
C GLU A 486 57.19 42.46 -60.99
N LEU A 487 58.44 42.89 -60.86
CA LEU A 487 58.95 43.84 -59.88
C LEU A 487 58.24 45.22 -59.93
N LEU A 488 57.93 45.83 -58.78
CA LEU A 488 58.49 47.12 -58.34
C LEU A 488 57.93 47.62 -56.98
N LEU A 489 58.87 48.25 -56.28
CA LEU A 489 58.90 48.99 -55.01
C LEU A 489 57.83 50.08 -54.71
N ILE A 490 57.58 50.24 -53.40
CA ILE A 490 57.34 51.46 -52.57
C ILE A 490 55.89 51.80 -52.10
N PRO A 491 55.73 52.34 -50.85
CA PRO A 491 54.62 52.06 -49.92
C PRO A 491 53.81 53.29 -49.45
N ALA A 492 52.68 53.06 -48.78
CA ALA A 492 52.07 53.93 -47.75
C ALA A 492 50.90 53.13 -47.10
N CYS A 493 50.93 52.80 -45.81
CA CYS A 493 50.55 53.59 -44.63
C CYS A 493 49.07 54.02 -44.53
N THR A 494 48.60 54.04 -43.27
CA THR A 494 47.26 54.42 -42.74
C THR A 494 46.11 53.42 -43.01
N CYS A 495 45.14 53.14 -42.13
CA CYS A 495 44.96 53.17 -40.66
C CYS A 495 43.49 52.74 -40.41
N PHE A 496 43.17 52.07 -39.30
CA PHE A 496 41.82 51.95 -38.67
C PHE A 496 40.71 51.26 -39.51
N TRP A 497 39.83 50.43 -38.96
CA TRP A 497 39.06 50.49 -37.72
C TRP A 497 38.86 49.10 -37.09
#